data_AF-A0A525NVZ1-F1
#
_entry.id   AF-A0A525NVZ1-F1
#
_cell.length_a   1.000
_cell.length_b   1.000
_cell.length_c   1.000
_cell.angle_alpha   90.00
_cell.angle_beta   90.00
_cell.angle_gamma   90.00
#
_symmetry.space_group_name_H-M   'P 1'
#
loop_
_entity.id
_entity.type
_entity.pdbx_description
1 polymer ?
#
loop_
_entity_poly.entity_id
_entity_poly.type
_entity_poly.pdbx_seq_one_letter_code
_entity_poly.pdbx_strand_id
1 'polypeptide(L)' 'KGDDWASFVVTDGKLVTGQNPASSAEAARKLLELL' A
#
# COMPACT_ATOMS: atom_id res chain seq x y z
N LYS A 1 10.42 4.48 -13.20
CA LYS A 1 8.97 4.73 -13.24
C LYS A 1 8.34 3.33 -13.30
N GLY A 2 7.61 2.89 -12.27
CA GLY A 2 6.88 1.63 -12.37
C GLY A 2 5.80 1.73 -13.44
N ASP A 3 5.27 0.60 -13.89
CA ASP A 3 4.13 0.58 -14.80
C ASP A 3 3.01 1.48 -14.24
N ASP A 4 2.31 2.22 -15.09
CA ASP A 4 1.40 3.30 -14.68
C ASP A 4 0.27 2.86 -13.72
N TRP A 5 0.11 1.56 -13.48
CA TRP A 5 -0.89 0.93 -12.61
C TRP A 5 -0.33 -0.13 -11.66
N ALA A 6 0.99 -0.18 -11.47
CA ALA A 6 1.60 -1.09 -10.51
C ALA A 6 1.14 -0.77 -9.08
N SER A 7 1.19 -1.78 -8.20
CA SER A 7 0.96 -1.59 -6.78
C SER A 7 2.00 -0.64 -6.19
N PHE A 8 1.56 0.31 -5.37
CA PHE A 8 2.45 1.18 -4.60
C PHE A 8 1.81 1.54 -3.27
N VAL A 9 2.49 1.19 -2.19
CA VAL A 9 2.04 1.39 -0.81
C VAL A 9 3.11 2.14 -0.02
N VAL A 10 2.69 3.14 0.75
CA VAL A 10 3.55 3.89 1.67
C VAL A 10 2.98 3.78 3.07
N THR A 11 3.86 3.60 4.06
CA THR A 11 3.52 3.62 5.48
C THR A 11 4.32 4.72 6.18
N ASP A 12 3.62 5.57 6.92
CA ASP A 12 4.21 6.60 7.79
C ASP A 12 3.62 6.46 9.19
N GLY A 13 4.41 5.93 10.13
CA GLY A 13 3.94 5.56 11.46
C GLY A 13 2.77 4.58 11.41
N LYS A 14 1.57 5.04 11.79
CA LYS A 14 0.32 4.26 11.75
C LYS A 14 -0.57 4.56 10.55
N LEU A 15 -0.14 5.41 9.63
CA LEU A 15 -0.87 5.74 8.42
C LEU A 15 -0.36 4.88 7.25
N VAL A 16 -1.25 4.08 6.66
CA VAL A 16 -0.98 3.29 5.46
C VAL A 16 -1.78 3.88 4.29
N THR A 17 -1.13 4.13 3.16
CA THR A 17 -1.77 4.62 1.92
C THR A 17 -1.39 3.74 0.74
N GLY A 18 -2.34 3.51 -0.17
CA GLY A 18 -2.12 2.78 -1.43
C GLY A 18 -2.55 3.64 -2.62
N GLN A 19 -1.79 3.60 -3.70
CA GLN A 19 -1.97 4.53 -4.82
C GLN A 19 -3.24 4.25 -5.67
N ASN A 20 -3.63 2.98 -5.81
CA ASN A 20 -4.65 2.54 -6.76
C ASN A 20 -5.31 1.20 -6.32
N PRO A 21 -6.34 0.71 -7.03
CA PRO A 21 -6.99 -0.56 -6.68
C PRO A 21 -6.05 -1.77 -6.62
N ALA A 22 -5.02 -1.83 -7.48
CA ALA A 22 -4.02 -2.91 -7.46
C ALA A 22 -3.21 -2.93 -6.16
N SER A 23 -3.15 -1.81 -5.44
CA SER A 23 -2.43 -1.67 -4.16
C SER A 23 -3.19 -2.21 -2.95
N SER A 24 -4.46 -2.60 -3.10
CA SER A 24 -5.33 -2.96 -1.96
C SER A 24 -4.81 -4.15 -1.16
N ALA A 25 -4.35 -5.21 -1.83
CA ALA A 25 -3.86 -6.40 -1.14
C ALA A 25 -2.53 -6.16 -0.40
N GLU A 26 -1.68 -5.30 -0.93
CA GLU A 26 -0.42 -4.92 -0.27
C GLU A 26 -0.68 -3.99 0.92
N ALA A 27 -1.58 -3.01 0.76
CA ALA A 27 -1.98 -2.10 1.84
C ALA A 27 -2.61 -2.85 3.02
N ALA A 28 -3.47 -3.86 2.75
CA ALA A 28 -4.04 -4.70 3.79
C ALA A 28 -2.97 -5.51 4.56
N ARG A 29 -1.95 -6.03 3.87
CA ARG A 29 -0.81 -6.71 4.54
C ARG A 29 -0.04 -5.75 5.43
N LYS A 30 0.26 -4.54 4.95
CA LYS A 30 0.94 -3.50 5.75
C LYS A 30 0.13 -3.09 6.98
N LEU A 31 -1.20 -3.00 6.88
CA LEU A 31 -2.05 -2.74 8.03
C LEU A 31 -1.93 -3.85 9.09
N LEU A 32 -1.90 -5.13 8.68
CA LEU A 32 -1.75 -6.24 9.61
C LEU A 32 -0.36 -6.26 10.30
N GLU A 33 0.69 -5.80 9.62
CA GLU A 33 2.03 -5.64 10.21
C GLU A 33 2.08 -4.58 11.33
N LEU A 34 1.07 -3.69 11.43
CA LEU A 34 1.00 -2.63 12.44
C LEU A 34 0.25 -3.04 13.73
N LEU A 35 -0.32 -4.24 13.77
CA LEU A 35 -1.00 -4.82 14.95
C LEU A 35 0.01 -5.46 15.90
#